data_AF-F9S676-F1
#
_entry.id   AF-F9S676-F1
#
_cell.length_a   1.000
_cell.length_b   1.000
_cell.length_c   1.000
_cell.angle_alpha   90.00
_cell.angle_beta   90.00
_cell.angle_gamma   90.00
#
_symmetry.space_group_name_H-M   'P 1'
#
loop_
_entity.id
_entity.type
_entity.pdbx_description
1 polymer ?
#
loop_
_entity_poly.entity_id
_entity_poly.type
_entity_poly.pdbx_seq_one_letter_code
_entity_poly.pdbx_strand_id
1 'polypeptide(L)'
;MDNPKYYVMALLASLVLLLGLLLLHKNSTTQVLTAQVLESTLTQSLDGQRRFLTLDIGAEEPVVIPAPTNVQCSPQETAKIERVTKSFGRQSYHFISCQ
;
A
#
# COMPACT_ATOMS: atom_id res chain seq x y z
N MET A 1 -9.26 39.14 -34.67
CA MET A 1 -9.99 38.59 -33.51
C MET A 1 -10.03 37.10 -33.72
N ASP A 2 -9.31 36.36 -32.89
CA ASP A 2 -9.07 34.93 -33.06
C ASP A 2 -10.38 34.15 -33.17
N ASN A 3 -10.39 33.18 -34.08
CA ASN A 3 -11.60 32.42 -34.40
C ASN A 3 -12.05 31.61 -33.17
N PRO A 4 -13.24 31.90 -32.60
CA PRO A 4 -13.70 31.29 -31.34
C PRO A 4 -13.85 29.76 -31.44
N LYS A 5 -14.00 29.25 -32.66
CA LYS A 5 -14.12 27.83 -32.99
C LYS A 5 -12.89 27.02 -32.54
N TYR A 6 -11.68 27.58 -32.62
CA TYR A 6 -10.47 26.85 -32.23
C TYR A 6 -10.38 26.63 -30.73
N TYR A 7 -10.79 27.61 -29.93
CA TYR A 7 -10.81 27.48 -28.47
C TYR A 7 -11.81 26.43 -28.00
N VAL A 8 -13.00 26.37 -28.63
CA VAL A 8 -14.01 25.35 -28.32
C VAL A 8 -13.51 23.95 -28.67
N MET A 9 -12.84 23.79 -29.82
CA MET A 9 -12.26 22.50 -30.21
C MET A 9 -11.12 22.06 -29.30
N ALA A 10 -10.24 23.00 -28.90
CA ALA A 10 -9.16 22.71 -27.96
C ALA A 10 -9.71 22.29 -26.59
N LEU A 11 -10.77 22.94 -26.11
CA LEU A 11 -11.42 22.58 -24.85
C LEU A 11 -12.02 21.17 -24.92
N LEU A 12 -12.75 20.84 -25.98
CA LEU A 12 -13.31 19.49 -26.17
C LEU A 12 -12.21 18.42 -26.25
N ALA A 13 -11.14 18.67 -26.99
CA ALA A 13 -10.00 17.76 -27.08
C ALA A 13 -9.34 17.53 -25.70
N SER A 14 -9.18 18.59 -24.91
CA SER A 14 -8.62 18.49 -23.56
C SER A 14 -9.54 17.71 -22.61
N LEU A 15 -10.86 17.84 -22.75
CA LEU A 15 -11.84 17.11 -21.96
C LEU A 15 -11.80 15.61 -22.27
N VAL A 16 -11.73 15.25 -23.56
CA VAL A 16 -11.61 13.85 -24.01
C VAL A 16 -10.30 13.23 -23.52
N LEU A 17 -9.18 13.96 -23.61
CA LEU A 17 -7.89 13.51 -23.08
C LEU A 17 -7.95 13.26 -21.58
N LEU A 18 -8.54 14.20 -20.81
CA LEU A 18 -8.69 14.08 -19.37
C LEU A 18 -9.55 12.85 -19.01
N LEU A 19 -10.66 12.63 -19.71
CA LEU A 19 -11.53 11.48 -19.51
C LEU A 19 -10.78 10.16 -19.78
N GLY A 20 -9.97 10.12 -20.84
CA GLY A 20 -9.10 9.00 -21.15
C GLY A 20 -8.12 8.69 -20.01
N LEU A 21 -7.43 9.71 -19.49
CA LEU A 21 -6.50 9.55 -18.37
C LEU A 21 -7.20 9.06 -17.10
N LEU A 22 -8.44 9.50 -16.85
CA LEU A 22 -9.23 9.09 -15.71
C LEU A 22 -9.64 7.61 -15.79
N LEU A 23 -10.00 7.13 -16.99
CA LEU A 23 -10.29 5.71 -17.22
C LEU A 23 -9.05 4.82 -17.12
N LEU A 24 -7.85 5.36 -17.37
CA LEU A 24 -6.58 4.66 -17.14
C LEU A 24 -6.20 4.56 -15.66
N HIS A 25 -6.87 5.31 -14.76
CA HIS A 25 -6.60 5.24 -13.33
C HIS A 25 -7.09 3.91 -12.75
N LYS A 26 -6.18 2.93 -12.65
CA LYS A 26 -6.47 1.66 -11.96
C LYS A 26 -6.73 1.90 -10.48
N ASN A 27 -7.86 1.40 -9.97
CA ASN A 27 -8.13 1.36 -8.53
C ASN A 27 -7.09 0.51 -7.80
N SER A 28 -6.79 0.89 -6.56
CA SER A 28 -5.95 0.07 -5.68
C SER A 28 -6.66 -1.23 -5.33
N THR A 29 -5.94 -2.34 -5.38
CA THR A 29 -6.46 -3.65 -4.95
C THR A 29 -5.99 -3.93 -3.53
N THR A 30 -6.94 -4.28 -2.67
CA THR A 30 -6.65 -4.70 -1.29
C THR A 30 -6.84 -6.21 -1.18
N GLN A 31 -5.84 -6.90 -0.62
CA GLN A 31 -5.87 -8.34 -0.41
C GLN A 31 -5.42 -8.66 1.01
N VAL A 32 -6.17 -9.49 1.72
CA VAL A 32 -5.75 -10.03 3.02
C VAL A 32 -4.97 -11.31 2.78
N LEU A 33 -3.80 -11.42 3.39
CA LEU A 33 -2.95 -12.60 3.32
C LEU A 33 -2.34 -12.94 4.67
N THR A 34 -1.95 -14.20 4.82
CA THR A 34 -1.27 -14.73 6.00
C THR A 34 0.21 -14.92 5.70
N ALA A 35 1.06 -14.45 6.60
CA ALA A 35 2.51 -14.48 6.46
C ALA A 35 3.16 -15.00 7.75
N GLN A 36 4.27 -15.72 7.65
CA GLN A 36 4.97 -16.22 8.83
C GLN A 36 5.78 -15.10 9.48
N VAL A 37 5.71 -14.98 10.80
CA VAL A 37 6.54 -14.05 11.57
C VAL A 37 7.92 -14.67 11.74
N LEU A 38 8.93 -14.03 11.15
CA LEU A 38 10.34 -14.42 11.33
C LEU A 38 10.90 -13.80 12.62
N GLU A 39 10.64 -12.52 12.83
CA GLU A 39 11.15 -11.77 13.97
C GLU A 39 10.19 -10.64 14.38
N SER A 40 10.20 -10.31 15.68
CA SER A 40 9.49 -9.16 16.24
C SER A 40 10.47 -8.27 17.01
N THR A 41 10.76 -7.09 16.48
CA THR A 41 11.67 -6.12 17.11
C THR A 41 10.89 -4.98 17.73
N LEU A 42 11.17 -4.65 19.00
CA LEU A 42 10.62 -3.49 19.69
C LEU A 42 11.73 -2.43 19.82
N THR A 43 11.53 -1.26 19.22
CA THR A 43 12.45 -0.13 19.37
C THR A 43 11.85 0.92 20.29
N GLN A 44 12.71 1.58 21.07
CA GLN A 44 12.33 2.68 21.94
C GLN A 44 12.98 3.97 21.44
N SER A 45 12.16 4.99 21.24
CA SER A 45 12.58 6.36 20.93
C SER A 45 12.08 7.32 22.02
N LEU A 46 12.51 8.58 21.94
CA LEU A 46 11.99 9.67 22.78
C LEU A 46 10.47 9.84 22.62
N ASP A 47 9.94 9.56 21.43
CA ASP A 47 8.51 9.68 21.11
C ASP A 47 7.68 8.45 21.53
N GLY A 48 8.31 7.42 22.09
CA GLY A 48 7.65 6.18 22.52
C GLY A 48 8.19 4.92 21.86
N GLN A 49 7.43 3.84 22.00
CA GLN A 49 7.80 2.51 21.52
C GLN A 49 7.22 2.24 20.12
N ARG A 50 7.98 1.55 19.27
CA ARG A 50 7.52 1.07 17.96
C ARG A 50 7.88 -0.39 17.80
N ARG A 51 6.90 -1.20 17.39
CA ARG A 51 7.12 -2.61 17.08
C ARG A 51 7.17 -2.82 15.58
N PHE A 52 8.14 -3.60 15.13
CA PHE A 52 8.32 -4.01 13.75
C PHE A 52 8.28 -5.54 13.68
N LEU A 53 7.56 -6.06 12.70
CA LEU A 53 7.49 -7.49 12.39
C LEU A 53 8.21 -7.73 11.07
N THR A 54 9.15 -8.66 11.08
CA THR A 54 9.78 -9.19 9.86
C THR A 54 8.98 -10.41 9.43
N LEU A 55 8.39 -10.35 8.24
CA LEU A 55 7.48 -11.37 7.74
C LEU A 55 8.04 -12.07 6.50
N ASP A 56 7.86 -13.38 6.45
CA ASP A 56 8.00 -14.14 5.21
C ASP A 56 6.65 -14.16 4.48
N ILE A 57 6.61 -13.45 3.35
CA ILE A 57 5.45 -13.34 2.47
C ILE A 57 5.60 -14.18 1.19
N GLY A 58 6.58 -15.09 1.12
CA GLY A 58 6.91 -15.87 -0.07
C GLY A 58 7.52 -15.06 -1.21
N ALA A 59 8.06 -13.87 -0.90
CA ALA A 59 8.87 -13.07 -1.81
C ALA A 59 10.36 -13.48 -1.67
N GLU A 60 11.21 -13.03 -2.59
CA GLU A 60 12.67 -13.27 -2.48
C GLU A 60 13.27 -12.63 -1.22
N GLU A 61 12.66 -11.56 -0.70
CA GLU A 61 13.12 -10.85 0.50
C GLU A 61 12.02 -10.76 1.58
N PRO A 62 12.37 -10.92 2.87
CA PRO A 62 11.47 -10.65 3.98
C PRO A 62 11.02 -9.20 4.01
N VAL A 63 9.77 -8.97 4.42
CA VAL A 63 9.20 -7.62 4.52
C VAL A 63 9.05 -7.21 5.97
N VAL A 64 9.52 -6.01 6.28
CA VAL A 64 9.38 -5.40 7.62
C VAL A 64 8.17 -4.48 7.63
N ILE A 65 7.23 -4.73 8.54
CA ILE A 65 6.02 -3.92 8.71
C ILE A 65 5.88 -3.41 10.14
N PRO A 66 5.32 -2.22 10.35
CA PRO A 66 4.99 -1.74 11.69
C PRO A 66 3.79 -2.51 12.25
N ALA A 67 3.84 -2.84 13.53
CA ALA A 67 2.75 -3.45 14.28
C ALA A 67 2.46 -2.67 15.58
N PRO A 68 1.23 -2.76 16.11
CA PRO A 68 0.90 -2.20 17.41
C PRO A 68 1.79 -2.75 18.54
N THR A 69 2.19 -1.90 19.47
CA THR A 69 3.08 -2.29 20.59
C THR A 69 2.41 -3.20 21.62
N ASN A 70 1.07 -3.24 21.64
CA ASN A 70 0.29 -4.11 22.52
C ASN A 70 0.17 -5.56 22.00
N VAL A 71 0.56 -5.83 20.75
CA VAL A 71 0.48 -7.18 20.16
C VAL A 71 1.86 -7.84 20.24
N GLN A 72 1.97 -8.92 21.02
CA GLN A 72 3.12 -9.83 20.96
C GLN A 72 2.82 -10.93 19.94
N CYS A 73 3.61 -11.02 18.87
CA CYS A 73 3.60 -12.16 17.97
C CYS A 73 4.89 -12.95 18.20
N SER A 74 4.76 -14.25 18.43
CA SER A 74 5.92 -15.13 18.58
C SER A 74 6.58 -15.35 17.21
N PRO A 75 7.92 -15.55 17.16
CA PRO A 75 8.55 -16.13 15.99
C PRO A 75 7.85 -17.45 15.63
N GLN A 76 7.66 -17.71 14.34
CA GLN A 76 6.94 -18.85 13.75
C GLN A 76 5.41 -18.80 13.81
N GLU A 77 4.79 -17.82 14.48
CA GLU A 77 3.35 -17.58 14.39
C GLU A 77 2.94 -17.02 13.02
N THR A 78 1.63 -17.03 12.74
CA THR A 78 1.11 -16.53 11.48
C THR A 78 0.46 -15.16 11.68
N ALA A 79 0.97 -14.14 11.01
CA ALA A 79 0.38 -12.82 10.99
C ALA A 79 -0.58 -12.68 9.80
N LYS A 80 -1.80 -12.21 10.06
CA LYS A 80 -2.71 -11.68 9.04
C LYS A 80 -2.34 -10.25 8.73
N ILE A 81 -2.09 -9.99 7.45
CA ILE A 81 -1.73 -8.67 6.94
C ILE A 81 -2.60 -8.31 5.74
N GLU A 82 -2.82 -7.02 5.57
CA GLU A 82 -3.45 -6.44 4.40
C GLU A 82 -2.37 -5.93 3.44
N ARG A 83 -2.37 -6.44 2.21
CA ARG A 83 -1.56 -5.95 1.09
C ARG A 83 -2.41 -5.02 0.25
N VAL A 84 -2.05 -3.75 0.22
CA VAL A 84 -2.64 -2.74 -0.65
C VAL A 84 -1.72 -2.52 -1.85
N THR A 85 -2.19 -2.87 -3.03
CA THR A 85 -1.46 -2.62 -4.29
C THR A 85 -2.05 -1.37 -4.94
N LYS A 86 -1.29 -0.28 -4.93
CA LYS A 86 -1.67 0.99 -5.55
C LYS A 86 -1.46 0.94 -7.06
N SER A 87 -2.07 1.88 -7.77
CA SER A 87 -1.80 2.16 -9.18
C SER A 87 -0.28 2.33 -9.35
N PHE A 88 0.29 1.79 -10.45
CA PHE A 88 1.74 1.69 -10.70
C PHE A 88 2.50 0.62 -9.89
N GLY A 89 1.82 -0.34 -9.26
CA GLY A 89 2.47 -1.53 -8.68
C GLY A 89 3.16 -1.31 -7.34
N ARG A 90 3.01 -0.12 -6.73
CA ARG A 90 3.46 0.13 -5.36
C ARG A 90 2.64 -0.69 -4.38
N GLN A 91 3.31 -1.51 -3.58
CA GLN A 91 2.68 -2.31 -2.53
C GLN A 91 2.91 -1.65 -1.18
N SER A 92 1.87 -1.62 -0.34
CA SER A 92 1.97 -1.29 1.08
C SER A 92 1.33 -2.39 1.91
N TYR A 93 1.86 -2.61 3.11
CA TYR A 93 1.45 -3.68 4.00
C TYR A 93 0.94 -3.10 5.32
N HIS A 94 -0.19 -3.61 5.81
CA HIS A 94 -0.76 -3.22 7.08
C HIS A 94 -1.02 -4.45 7.95
N PHE A 95 -0.64 -4.35 9.23
CA PHE A 95 -0.88 -5.40 10.20
C PHE A 95 -2.37 -5.49 10.58
N ILE A 96 -2.92 -6.70 10.67
CA ILE A 96 -4.29 -6.96 11.15
C ILE A 96 -4.26 -7.67 12.51
N SER A 97 -3.68 -8.87 12.58
CA SER A 97 -3.68 -9.71 13.79
C SER A 97 -2.64 -10.83 13.72
N CYS A 98 -2.23 -11.37 14.86
CA CYS A 98 -1.45 -12.62 14.93
C CYS A 98 -2.33 -13.78 15.39
N GLN A 99 -1.97 -14.99 14.97
CA GLN A 99 -2.64 -16.26 15.26
C GLN A 99 -1.63 -17.32 15.65
#